data_AF-A0A2W4NLM1-F1
#
_entry.id   AF-A0A2W4NLM1-F1
#
_cell.length_a   1.000
_cell.length_b   1.000
_cell.length_c   1.000
_cell.angle_alpha   90.00
_cell.angle_beta   90.00
_cell.angle_gamma   90.00
#
_symmetry.space_group_name_H-M   'P 1'
#
loop_
_entity.id
_entity.type
_entity.pdbx_description
1 polymer ?
#
loop_
_entity_poly.entity_id
_entity_poly.type
_entity_poly.pdbx_seq_one_letter_code
_entity_poly.pdbx_strand_id
1 'polypeptide(L)'
;ETAAEIALFGWGGAAVVGMTLAPEIWLAAELGLAYASVCIVTNMATGRWHLDPRRDFGPGVGAQGLRITLEAARQADAVTAMPAPNP
;
A
#
# COMPACT_ATOMS: atom_id res chain seq x y z
N GLU A 1 -10.34 3.43 13.30
CA GLU A 1 -9.96 4.83 13.62
C GLU A 1 -11.22 5.69 13.66
N THR A 2 -11.35 6.52 14.70
CA THR A 2 -12.46 7.46 14.87
C THR A 2 -12.37 8.61 13.88
N ALA A 3 -13.47 9.33 13.64
CA ALA A 3 -13.45 10.50 12.75
C ALA A 3 -12.48 11.59 13.22
N ALA A 4 -12.32 11.76 14.54
CA ALA A 4 -11.38 12.70 15.12
C ALA A 4 -9.92 12.29 14.87
N GLU A 5 -9.59 11.00 15.04
CA GLU A 5 -8.27 10.46 14.71
C GLU A 5 -7.96 10.63 13.21
N ILE A 6 -8.90 10.31 12.32
CA ILE A 6 -8.74 10.49 10.88
C ILE A 6 -8.59 11.96 10.48
N ALA A 7 -9.28 12.87 11.17
CA ALA A 7 -9.09 14.31 10.98
C ALA A 7 -7.67 14.72 11.37
N LEU A 8 -7.20 14.29 12.56
CA LEU A 8 -5.84 14.53 13.03
C LEU A 8 -4.78 13.99 12.07
N PHE A 9 -4.90 12.74 11.61
CA PHE A 9 -3.96 12.17 10.64
C PHE A 9 -3.96 12.93 9.32
N GLY A 10 -5.13 13.34 8.83
CA GLY A 10 -5.24 14.17 7.63
C GLY A 10 -4.58 15.54 7.80
N TRP A 11 -4.69 16.18 8.97
CA TRP A 11 -3.97 17.42 9.28
C TRP A 11 -2.45 17.18 9.33
N GLY A 12 -2.02 16.00 9.77
CA GLY A 12 -0.63 15.55 9.72
C GLY A 12 -0.14 15.15 8.32
N GLY A 13 -0.97 15.27 7.28
CA GLY A 13 -0.60 14.96 5.89
C GLY A 13 -0.72 13.49 5.49
N ALA A 14 -1.35 12.64 6.30
CA ALA A 14 -1.57 11.24 5.94
C ALA A 14 -2.53 11.12 4.74
N ALA A 15 -2.10 10.40 3.71
CA ALA A 15 -2.91 10.10 2.53
C ALA A 15 -3.68 8.76 2.66
N VAL A 16 -3.10 7.80 3.40
CA VAL A 16 -3.68 6.47 3.67
C VAL A 16 -3.50 6.14 5.14
N VAL A 17 -4.35 5.26 5.66
CA VAL A 17 -4.27 4.73 7.02
C VAL A 17 -4.44 3.22 6.99
N GLY A 18 -3.76 2.53 7.90
CA GLY A 18 -3.77 1.08 8.03
C GLY A 18 -3.07 0.65 9.31
N MET A 19 -3.08 -0.66 9.57
CA MET A 19 -2.56 -1.26 10.81
C MET A 19 -1.26 -2.05 10.61
N THR A 20 -0.67 -1.97 9.41
CA THR A 20 0.56 -2.66 9.01
C THR A 20 1.60 -1.64 8.52
N LEU A 21 2.71 -2.11 7.95
CA LEU A 21 3.88 -1.34 7.49
C LEU A 21 4.78 -0.86 8.62
N ALA A 22 4.22 -0.35 9.71
CA ALA A 22 4.95 -0.15 10.96
C ALA A 22 4.54 -1.26 11.95
N PRO A 23 5.51 -2.03 12.50
CA PRO A 23 6.95 -1.77 12.53
C PRO A 23 7.77 -2.38 11.37
N GLU A 24 7.16 -3.09 10.43
CA GLU A 24 7.85 -3.92 9.44
C GLU A 24 8.90 -3.17 8.61
N ILE A 25 8.62 -1.92 8.22
CA ILE A 25 9.56 -1.06 7.49
C ILE A 25 10.84 -0.78 8.28
N TRP A 26 10.70 -0.57 9.60
CA TRP A 26 11.83 -0.30 10.48
C TRP A 26 12.68 -1.54 10.65
N LEU A 27 12.03 -2.69 10.85
CA LEU A 27 12.73 -3.98 10.94
C LEU A 27 13.47 -4.33 9.64
N ALA A 28 12.88 -4.04 8.48
CA ALA A 28 13.55 -4.23 7.20
C ALA A 28 14.78 -3.33 7.06
N ALA A 29 14.68 -2.06 7.48
CA ALA A 29 15.81 -1.14 7.49
C ALA A 29 16.92 -1.59 8.47
N GLU A 30 16.58 -2.08 9.65
CA GLU A 30 17.52 -2.63 10.63
C GLU A 30 18.30 -3.84 10.08
N LEU A 31 17.65 -4.68 9.28
CA LEU A 31 18.27 -5.83 8.62
C LEU A 31 18.98 -5.50 7.30
N GLY A 32 18.94 -4.24 6.85
CA GLY A 32 19.50 -3.84 5.56
C GLY A 32 18.77 -4.42 4.35
N LEU A 33 17.48 -4.74 4.49
CA LEU A 33 16.66 -5.29 3.42
C LEU A 33 16.00 -4.18 2.60
N ALA A 34 16.05 -4.30 1.27
CA ALA A 34 15.24 -3.45 0.41
C ALA A 34 13.74 -3.73 0.68
N TYR A 35 12.98 -2.68 0.97
CA TYR A 35 11.56 -2.78 1.29
C TYR A 35 10.76 -1.76 0.49
N ALA A 36 9.65 -2.21 -0.10
CA ALA A 36 8.66 -1.37 -0.75
C ALA A 36 7.26 -1.84 -0.35
N SER A 37 6.30 -0.92 -0.32
CA SER A 37 4.90 -1.24 -0.04
C SER A 37 3.98 -0.74 -1.14
N VAL A 38 2.94 -1.53 -1.43
CA VAL A 38 1.85 -1.17 -2.33
C VAL A 38 0.56 -1.25 -1.53
N CYS A 39 -0.05 -0.10 -1.26
CA CYS A 39 -1.27 0.00 -0.46
C CYS A 39 -2.52 -0.17 -1.34
N ILE A 40 -3.36 -1.16 -1.03
CA ILE A 40 -4.64 -1.36 -1.69
C ILE A 40 -5.71 -0.60 -0.90
N VAL A 41 -6.28 0.45 -1.50
CA VAL A 41 -7.30 1.28 -0.84
C VAL A 41 -8.65 0.55 -0.88
N THR A 42 -8.99 -0.16 0.20
CA THR A 42 -10.22 -0.95 0.28
C THR A 42 -11.44 -0.15 0.73
N ASN A 43 -11.25 1.03 1.32
CA ASN A 43 -12.33 1.89 1.80
C ASN A 43 -11.84 3.32 2.03
N MET A 44 -12.78 4.26 2.12
CA MET A 44 -12.51 5.58 2.70
C MET A 44 -12.40 5.46 4.22
N ALA A 45 -11.51 6.27 4.80
CA ALA A 45 -11.38 6.38 6.24
C ALA A 45 -12.66 6.97 6.88
N THR A 46 -12.92 6.67 8.16
CA THR A 46 -14.10 7.13 8.90
C THR A 46 -14.32 8.64 8.75
N GLY A 47 -15.53 9.04 8.34
CA GLY A 47 -15.88 10.45 8.14
C GLY A 47 -15.35 11.07 6.85
N ARG A 48 -14.70 10.29 5.97
CA ARG A 48 -14.31 10.70 4.61
C ARG A 48 -15.21 10.01 3.60
N TRP A 49 -15.48 10.69 2.49
CA TRP A 49 -16.37 10.21 1.43
C TRP A 49 -15.79 10.57 0.06
N HIS A 50 -16.16 9.81 -0.97
CA HIS A 50 -15.99 10.23 -2.35
C HIS A 50 -17.29 10.04 -3.13
N LEU A 51 -17.46 10.79 -4.22
CA LEU A 51 -18.64 10.68 -5.11
C LEU A 51 -18.30 10.06 -6.47
N ASP A 52 -17.08 9.54 -6.67
CA ASP A 52 -16.70 8.92 -7.93
C ASP A 52 -17.33 7.53 -8.06
N PRO A 53 -18.30 7.33 -8.97
CA PRO A 53 -18.97 6.04 -9.15
C PRO A 53 -18.08 4.99 -9.80
N ARG A 54 -16.89 5.35 -10.29
CA ARG A 54 -15.93 4.42 -10.91
C ARG A 54 -15.07 3.70 -9.88
N ARG A 55 -15.15 4.08 -8.61
CA ARG A 55 -14.37 3.49 -7.52
C ARG A 55 -15.23 2.49 -6.76
N ASP A 56 -14.76 1.26 -6.74
CA ASP A 56 -15.29 0.20 -5.90
C ASP A 56 -14.55 0.15 -4.55
N PHE A 57 -15.20 -0.44 -3.54
CA PHE A 57 -14.63 -0.67 -2.22
C PHE A 57 -15.05 -2.01 -1.64
N GLY A 58 -14.38 -2.41 -0.56
CA GLY A 58 -14.66 -3.60 0.21
C GLY A 58 -13.75 -4.79 -0.11
N PRO A 59 -14.12 -5.99 0.35
CA PRO A 59 -13.25 -7.18 0.29
C PRO A 59 -12.87 -7.59 -1.15
N GLY A 60 -13.77 -7.39 -2.12
CA GLY A 60 -13.50 -7.70 -3.52
C GLY A 60 -12.32 -6.91 -4.10
N VAL A 61 -12.22 -5.63 -3.75
CA VAL A 61 -11.09 -4.76 -4.14
C VAL A 61 -9.80 -5.25 -3.50
N GLY A 62 -9.85 -5.68 -2.23
CA GLY A 62 -8.70 -6.28 -1.55
C GLY A 62 -8.18 -7.53 -2.28
N ALA A 63 -9.07 -8.46 -2.61
CA ALA A 63 -8.71 -9.69 -3.30
C ALA A 63 -8.16 -9.45 -4.72
N GLN A 64 -8.81 -8.57 -5.49
CA GLN A 64 -8.34 -8.22 -6.82
C GLN A 64 -7.01 -7.46 -6.77
N GLY A 65 -6.88 -6.50 -5.88
CA GLY A 65 -5.66 -5.73 -5.67
C GLY A 65 -4.48 -6.62 -5.32
N LEU A 66 -4.67 -7.59 -4.41
CA LEU A 66 -3.61 -8.54 -4.04
C LEU A 66 -3.14 -9.35 -5.25
N ARG A 67 -4.09 -9.86 -6.05
CA ARG A 67 -3.76 -10.63 -7.25
C ARG A 67 -2.93 -9.81 -8.25
N ILE A 68 -3.34 -8.56 -8.49
CA ILE A 68 -2.61 -7.63 -9.37
C ILE A 68 -1.21 -7.34 -8.82
N THR A 69 -1.09 -7.06 -7.52
CA THR A 69 0.20 -6.78 -6.87
C THR A 69 1.14 -7.98 -6.96
N LEU A 70 0.64 -9.21 -6.75
CA LEU A 70 1.45 -10.43 -6.89
C LEU A 70 1.90 -10.67 -8.34
N GLU A 71 1.03 -10.43 -9.32
CA GLU A 71 1.38 -10.51 -10.74
C GLU A 71 2.47 -9.47 -11.10
N ALA A 72 2.34 -8.23 -10.63
CA ALA A 72 3.32 -7.17 -10.84
C ALA A 72 4.67 -7.48 -10.16
N ALA A 73 4.65 -8.01 -8.93
CA ALA A 73 5.87 -8.40 -8.22
C ALA A 73 6.64 -9.49 -8.98
N ARG A 74 5.95 -10.52 -9.49
CA ARG A 74 6.57 -11.57 -10.31
C ARG A 74 7.21 -11.01 -11.58
N GLN A 75 6.60 -10.01 -12.21
CA GLN A 75 7.18 -9.34 -13.37
C GLN A 75 8.42 -8.51 -13.00
N ALA A 76 8.39 -7.81 -11.86
CA ALA A 76 9.54 -7.06 -11.36
C ALA A 76 10.74 -7.96 -11.02
N ASP A 77 10.49 -9.13 -10.43
CA ASP A 77 11.52 -10.14 -10.17
C ASP A 77 12.15 -10.64 -11.48
N ALA A 78 11.34 -10.89 -12.52
CA ALA A 78 11.84 -11.31 -13.82
C ALA A 78 12.74 -10.25 -14.50
N VAL A 79 12.47 -8.96 -14.27
CA VAL A 79 13.30 -7.85 -14.78
C VAL A 79 14.58 -7.70 -13.98
N THR A 80 14.52 -7.85 -12.65
CA THR A 80 15.68 -7.71 -11.76
C THR A 80 16.65 -8.89 -11.87
N ALA A 81 16.17 -10.05 -12.35
CA ALA A 81 16.99 -11.23 -12.62
C ALA A 81 17.84 -11.13 -13.91
N MET A 82 17.73 -10.04 -14.70
CA MET A 82 18.65 -9.80 -15.82
C MET A 82 20.05 -9.44 -15.30
N PRO A 83 21.13 -10.10 -15.78
CA PRO A 83 22.48 -9.78 -15.33
C PRO A 83 22.80 -8.32 -15.67
N ALA A 84 23.42 -7.62 -14.71
CA ALA A 84 23.86 -6.25 -14.91
C ALA A 84 24.66 -6.13 -16.23
N PRO A 85 24.43 -5.08 -17.05
CA PRO A 85 25.25 -4.87 -18.23
C PRO A 85 26.73 -4.80 -17.80
N ASN A 86 27.56 -5.62 -18.43
CA ASN A 86 29.00 -5.70 -18.21
C ASN A 86 29.60 -4.27 -18.36
N PRO A 87 30.55 -3.85 -17.50
CA PRO A 87 31.17 -2.52 -17.57
C PRO A 87 31.75 -2.17 -18.94
#